data_AF-A0A947SAF9-F1
#
_entry.id   AF-A0A947SAF9-F1
#
_cell.length_a   1.000
_cell.length_b   1.000
_cell.length_c   1.000
_cell.angle_alpha   90.00
_cell.angle_beta   90.00
_cell.angle_gamma   90.00
#
_symmetry.space_group_name_H-M   'P 1'
#
loop_
_entity.id
_entity.type
_entity.pdbx_description
1 polymer ?
#
loop_
_entity_poly.entity_id
_entity_poly.type
_entity_poly.pdbx_seq_one_letter_code
_entity_poly.pdbx_strand_id
1 'polypeptide(L)'
;MNILFKTILLFFILWTVPICGYALTISPPLIEFELDPGETVAKTIKVLNETSEPLKLFLSIEKFRAKGEEGQAEFFSAQEEEYIFYDWINIKKDPILLMPQERAE
;
A
#
# COMPACT_ATOMS: atom_id res chain seq x y z
N MET A 1 -26.01 -6.56 -42.04
CA MET A 1 -25.35 -7.17 -40.87
C MET A 1 -26.35 -7.21 -39.72
N ASN A 2 -26.88 -8.39 -39.39
CA ASN A 2 -28.03 -8.60 -38.49
C ASN A 2 -27.73 -8.08 -37.07
N ILE A 3 -28.73 -7.49 -36.42
CA ILE A 3 -28.63 -6.99 -35.03
C ILE A 3 -28.12 -8.09 -34.09
N LEU A 4 -28.62 -9.31 -34.26
CA LEU A 4 -28.25 -10.49 -33.48
C LEU A 4 -26.76 -10.85 -33.59
N PHE A 5 -26.16 -10.66 -34.76
CA PHE A 5 -24.72 -10.86 -34.98
C PHE A 5 -23.90 -9.82 -34.22
N LYS A 6 -24.35 -8.56 -34.20
CA LYS A 6 -23.69 -7.48 -33.45
C LYS A 6 -23.76 -7.72 -31.94
N THR A 7 -24.87 -8.25 -31.43
CA THR A 7 -25.02 -8.55 -30.00
C THR A 7 -24.12 -9.69 -29.54
N ILE A 8 -24.00 -10.75 -30.34
CA ILE A 8 -23.09 -11.88 -30.06
C ILE A 8 -21.64 -11.42 -30.12
N LEU A 9 -21.29 -10.61 -31.14
CA LEU A 9 -19.95 -10.03 -31.25
C LEU A 9 -19.61 -9.15 -30.05
N LEU A 10 -20.54 -8.32 -29.58
CA LEU A 10 -20.37 -7.48 -28.39
C LEU A 10 -20.15 -8.31 -27.13
N PHE A 11 -20.90 -9.40 -26.95
CA PHE A 11 -20.75 -10.30 -25.80
C PHE A 11 -19.40 -11.04 -25.82
N PHE A 12 -18.93 -11.45 -27.00
CA PHE A 12 -17.64 -12.11 -27.14
C PHE A 12 -16.47 -11.16 -26.84
N ILE A 13 -16.57 -9.90 -27.28
CA ILE A 13 -15.58 -8.85 -26.96
C ILE A 13 -15.54 -8.59 -25.45
N LEU A 14 -16.70 -8.47 -24.80
CA LEU A 14 -16.81 -8.24 -23.36
C LEU A 14 -16.27 -9.41 -22.51
N TRP A 15 -16.39 -10.65 -23.00
CA TRP A 15 -15.84 -11.83 -22.30
C TRP A 15 -14.31 -11.83 -22.26
N THR A 16 -13.67 -11.30 -23.30
CA THR A 16 -12.20 -11.34 -23.42
C THR A 16 -11.45 -10.25 -22.66
N VAL A 17 -12.15 -9.34 -21.98
CA VAL A 17 -11.50 -8.27 -21.23
C VAL A 17 -10.85 -8.87 -19.97
N PRO A 18 -9.50 -8.87 -19.85
CA PRO A 18 -8.85 -9.34 -18.65
C PRO A 18 -9.19 -8.40 -17.50
N ILE A 19 -9.71 -8.97 -16.42
CA ILE A 19 -9.93 -8.25 -15.16
C ILE A 19 -8.55 -8.11 -14.51
N CYS A 20 -7.87 -6.98 -14.73
CA CYS A 20 -6.63 -6.64 -14.04
C CYS A 20 -6.99 -5.89 -12.76
N GLY A 21 -6.48 -6.38 -11.63
CA GLY A 21 -6.65 -5.76 -10.33
C GLY A 21 -5.36 -5.88 -9.54
N TYR A 22 -4.96 -4.78 -8.89
CA TYR A 22 -3.87 -4.80 -7.93
C TYR A 22 -4.43 -5.21 -6.56
N ALA A 23 -3.85 -6.24 -5.97
CA ALA A 23 -4.24 -6.78 -4.68
C ALA A 23 -2.98 -7.02 -3.84
N LEU A 24 -2.89 -6.30 -2.72
CA LEU A 24 -1.77 -6.34 -1.79
C LEU A 24 -2.34 -6.46 -0.37
N THR A 25 -1.90 -7.48 0.36
CA THR A 25 -2.23 -7.63 1.77
C THR A 25 -1.05 -7.17 2.62
N ILE A 26 -1.33 -6.30 3.60
CA ILE A 26 -0.34 -5.72 4.53
C ILE A 26 -0.72 -6.12 5.96
N SER A 27 0.24 -6.62 6.74
CA SER A 27 0.00 -7.04 8.12
C SER A 27 1.23 -6.82 9.02
N PRO A 28 1.08 -6.22 10.21
CA PRO A 28 -0.14 -5.60 10.74
C PRO A 28 -0.42 -4.22 10.11
N PRO A 29 -1.67 -3.75 10.10
CA PRO A 29 -2.02 -2.41 9.60
C PRO A 29 -1.71 -1.29 10.61
N LEU A 30 -1.53 -1.63 11.89
CA LEU A 30 -1.20 -0.72 12.97
C LEU A 30 -0.06 -1.31 13.79
N ILE A 31 0.93 -0.48 14.10
CA ILE A 31 2.01 -0.82 15.02
C ILE A 31 2.04 0.25 16.09
N GLU A 32 1.88 -0.18 17.33
CA GLU A 32 2.04 0.67 18.51
C GLU A 32 3.41 0.40 19.14
N PHE A 33 4.07 1.47 19.55
CA PHE A 33 5.38 1.43 20.20
C PHE A 33 5.27 2.03 21.59
N GLU A 34 5.71 1.28 22.59
CA GLU A 34 5.96 1.74 23.95
C GLU A 34 7.44 1.50 24.21
N LEU A 35 8.18 2.57 24.51
CA LEU A 35 9.64 2.59 24.54
C LEU A 35 10.10 3.43 25.73
N ASP A 36 11.08 2.93 26.47
CA ASP A 36 11.79 3.73 27.46
C ASP A 36 12.88 4.60 26.81
N PRO A 37 13.31 5.71 27.44
CA PRO A 37 14.35 6.58 26.90
C PRO A 37 15.65 5.81 26.58
N GLY A 38 16.07 5.86 25.32
CA GLY A 38 17.28 5.21 24.82
C GLY A 38 17.08 3.80 24.25
N GLU A 39 15.87 3.26 24.32
CA GLU A 39 15.56 1.97 23.71
C GLU A 39 15.43 2.05 22.19
N THR A 40 15.71 0.93 21.52
CA THR A 40 15.49 0.75 20.09
C THR A 40 14.66 -0.50 19.86
N VAL A 41 13.63 -0.38 19.05
CA VAL A 41 12.72 -1.48 18.71
C VAL A 41 12.66 -1.66 17.20
N ALA A 42 12.65 -2.92 16.78
CA ALA A 42 12.42 -3.29 15.40
C ALA A 42 11.08 -4.03 15.29
N LYS A 43 10.29 -3.67 14.28
CA LYS A 43 9.07 -4.37 13.91
C LYS A 43 9.08 -4.63 12.42
N THR A 44 8.38 -5.67 12.03
CA THR A 44 8.36 -6.21 10.67
C THR A 44 6.94 -6.08 10.14
N ILE A 45 6.79 -5.51 8.95
CA ILE A 45 5.52 -5.44 8.23
C ILE A 45 5.57 -6.49 7.13
N LYS A 46 4.64 -7.44 7.17
CA LYS A 46 4.51 -8.47 6.16
C LYS A 46 3.65 -7.97 5.02
N VAL A 47 4.08 -8.28 3.81
CA VAL A 47 3.36 -7.96 2.57
C VAL A 47 3.15 -9.22 1.74
N LEU A 48 1.97 -9.35 1.14
CA LEU A 48 1.60 -10.45 0.25
C LEU A 48 1.06 -9.88 -1.05
N ASN A 49 1.69 -10.26 -2.16
CA ASN A 49 1.17 -9.99 -3.50
C ASN A 49 0.08 -11.01 -3.85
N GLU A 50 -1.18 -10.59 -3.84
CA GLU A 50 -2.30 -11.48 -4.18
C GLU A 50 -2.61 -11.53 -5.68
N THR A 51 -1.85 -10.81 -6.50
CA THR A 51 -2.05 -10.76 -7.94
C THR A 51 -1.35 -11.90 -8.67
N SER A 52 -1.64 -12.01 -9.97
CA SER A 52 -0.93 -12.89 -10.91
C SER A 52 0.28 -12.22 -11.57
N GLU A 53 0.62 -10.98 -11.22
CA GLU A 53 1.71 -10.20 -11.83
C GLU A 53 2.74 -9.77 -10.78
N PRO A 54 4.02 -9.52 -11.15
CA PRO A 54 5.00 -9.00 -10.22
C PRO A 54 4.65 -7.58 -9.74
N LEU A 55 4.83 -7.29 -8.45
CA LEU A 55 4.67 -5.96 -7.86
C LEU A 55 6.01 -5.39 -7.42
N LYS A 56 6.25 -4.12 -7.73
CA LYS A 56 7.42 -3.37 -7.22
C LYS A 56 6.93 -2.33 -6.21
N LEU A 57 7.26 -2.55 -4.95
CA LEU A 57 6.80 -1.71 -3.84
C LEU A 57 7.90 -0.72 -3.41
N PHE A 58 7.46 0.49 -3.06
CA PHE A 58 8.29 1.54 -2.48
C PHE A 58 7.70 1.92 -1.12
N LEU A 59 8.56 2.08 -0.12
CA LEU A 59 8.16 2.47 1.22
C LEU A 59 8.39 3.98 1.39
N SER A 60 7.40 4.68 1.91
CA SER A 60 7.51 6.07 2.34
C SER A 60 6.91 6.24 3.74
N ILE A 61 7.36 7.28 4.44
CA ILE A 61 6.83 7.67 5.74
C ILE A 61 6.20 9.04 5.54
N GLU A 62 4.92 9.16 5.90
CA GLU A 62 4.15 10.40 5.80
C GLU A 62 3.70 10.82 7.19
N LYS A 63 3.70 12.13 7.45
CA LYS A 63 3.11 12.69 8.67
C LYS A 63 1.62 12.86 8.46
N PHE A 64 0.87 12.68 9.53
CA PHE A 64 -0.52 13.11 9.57
C PHE A 64 -0.88 13.67 10.94
N ARG A 65 -1.88 14.54 10.96
CA ARG A 65 -2.53 15.03 12.18
C ARG A 65 -4.02 14.87 12.05
N ALA A 66 -4.71 14.79 13.19
CA ALA A 66 -6.16 14.86 13.20
C ALA A 66 -6.62 16.26 12.79
N LYS A 67 -7.62 16.33 11.92
CA LYS A 67 -8.30 17.54 11.49
C LYS A 67 -9.80 17.40 11.70
N GLY A 68 -10.45 18.51 12.04
CA GLY A 68 -11.88 18.55 12.27
C GLY A 68 -12.31 17.80 13.54
N GLU A 69 -13.61 17.69 13.75
CA GLU A 69 -14.18 17.06 14.95
C GLU A 69 -14.26 15.53 14.85
N GLU A 70 -14.28 14.98 13.63
CA GLU A 70 -14.31 13.52 13.42
C GLU A 70 -12.89 12.91 13.36
N GLY A 71 -11.85 13.74 13.48
CA GLY A 71 -10.46 13.29 13.53
C GLY A 71 -9.93 12.74 12.20
N GLN A 72 -10.35 13.31 11.07
CA GLN A 72 -9.83 12.88 9.78
C GLN A 72 -8.32 13.14 9.69
N ALA A 73 -7.59 12.24 9.02
CA ALA A 73 -6.15 12.40 8.81
C ALA A 73 -5.87 13.51 7.78
N GLU A 74 -5.17 14.56 8.19
CA GLU A 74 -4.55 15.54 7.31
C GLU A 74 -3.06 15.22 7.19
N PHE A 75 -2.63 14.82 5.98
CA PHE A 75 -1.23 14.57 5.68
C PHE A 75 -0.52 15.87 5.30
N PHE A 76 0.72 16.04 5.74
CA PHE A 76 1.50 17.26 5.50
C PHE A 76 3.00 16.96 5.36
N SER A 77 3.72 17.88 4.72
CA SER A 77 5.13 17.65 4.37
C SER A 77 6.05 17.72 5.59
N ALA A 78 7.14 16.95 5.53
CA ALA A 78 8.09 16.86 6.62
C ALA A 78 8.75 18.21 6.99
N GLN A 79 8.84 19.16 6.05
CA GLN A 79 9.48 20.46 6.28
C GLN A 79 8.67 21.46 7.13
N GLU A 80 7.39 21.20 7.41
CA GLU A 80 6.49 22.25 7.92
C GLU A 80 6.48 22.44 9.46
N GLU A 81 7.13 21.61 10.28
CA GLU A 81 7.14 21.76 11.75
C GLU A 81 8.44 21.30 12.46
N GLU A 82 8.72 21.92 13.62
CA GLU A 82 10.00 21.93 14.37
C GLU A 82 10.23 20.75 15.34
N TYR A 83 9.24 19.86 15.53
CA TYR A 83 9.38 18.66 16.38
C TYR A 83 9.22 17.38 15.56
N ILE A 84 10.31 16.63 15.45
CA ILE A 84 10.50 15.58 14.45
C ILE A 84 10.72 14.23 15.18
N PHE A 85 9.65 13.45 15.36
CA PHE A 85 9.75 12.07 15.86
C PHE A 85 10.06 11.06 14.74
N TYR A 86 9.87 11.43 13.47
CA TYR A 86 10.06 10.53 12.33
C TYR A 86 11.54 10.29 11.98
N ASP A 87 12.45 11.20 12.35
CA ASP A 87 13.91 10.97 12.18
C ASP A 87 14.40 9.77 13.01
N TRP A 88 13.61 9.34 13.99
CA TRP A 88 13.89 8.17 14.81
C TRP A 88 13.48 6.86 14.12
N ILE A 89 12.74 6.93 13.01
CA ILE A 89 12.27 5.77 12.26
C ILE A 89 13.21 5.53 11.07
N ASN A 90 13.79 4.33 11.03
CA ASN A 90 14.58 3.89 9.89
C ASN A 90 13.86 2.76 9.15
N ILE A 91 13.63 2.95 7.84
CA ILE A 91 13.03 1.96 6.96
C ILE A 91 13.99 1.59 5.84
N LYS A 92 13.88 0.36 5.35
CA LYS A 92 14.62 -0.08 4.17
C LYS A 92 14.17 0.74 2.95
N LYS A 93 15.11 1.40 2.29
CA LYS A 93 14.84 2.29 1.14
C LYS A 93 14.82 1.56 -0.20
N ASP A 94 15.38 0.35 -0.26
CA ASP A 94 15.41 -0.42 -1.49
C ASP A 94 13.99 -0.90 -1.85
N PRO A 95 13.60 -0.83 -3.14
CA PRO A 95 12.31 -1.33 -3.56
C PRO A 95 12.23 -2.85 -3.36
N ILE A 96 11.05 -3.31 -2.95
CA ILE A 96 10.76 -4.73 -2.78
C ILE A 96 10.10 -5.21 -4.06
N LEU A 97 10.71 -6.18 -4.73
CA LEU A 97 10.09 -6.89 -5.85
C LEU A 97 9.40 -8.14 -5.31
N LEU A 98 8.09 -8.22 -5.47
CA LEU A 98 7.27 -9.36 -5.11
C LEU A 98 6.77 -10.07 -6.36
N MET A 99 7.12 -11.34 -6.51
CA MET A 99 6.55 -12.22 -7.52
C MET A 99 5.07 -12.52 -7.20
N PRO A 100 4.30 -13.04 -8.17
CA PRO A 100 2.91 -13.45 -7.93
C PRO A 100 2.79 -14.41 -6.75
N GLN A 101 1.85 -14.15 -5.83
CA GLN A 101 1.60 -14.94 -4.62
C GLN A 101 2.78 -14.98 -3.61
N GLU A 102 3.80 -14.15 -3.79
CA GLU A 102 4.96 -14.08 -2.89
C GLU A 102 4.67 -13.26 -1.63
N ARG A 103 5.31 -13.67 -0.53
CA ARG A 103 5.32 -12.95 0.76
C ARG A 103 6.71 -12.43 1.05
N ALA A 104 6.79 -11.19 1.53
CA ALA A 104 8.00 -10.62 2.10
C ALA A 104 7.76 -10.08 3.52
N GLU A 105 8.86 -9.95 4.26
CA GLU A 105 8.96 -9.47 5.63
C GLU A 105 9.95 -8.30 5.72
#